data_AF-A0AAU2YKR5-F1
#
_entry.id   AF-A0AAU2YKR5-F1
#
_cell.length_a   1.000
_cell.length_b   1.000
_cell.length_c   1.000
_cell.angle_alpha   90.00
_cell.angle_beta   90.00
_cell.angle_gamma   90.00
#
_symmetry.space_group_name_H-M   'P 1'
#
loop_
_entity.id
_entity.type
_entity.pdbx_description
1 polymer ?
#
loop_
_entity_poly.entity_id
_entity_poly.type
_entity_poly.pdbx_seq_one_letter_code
_entity_poly.pdbx_strand_id
1 'polypeptide(L)'
;MQDTDHDKSPEEAPEAASAQEAAAAAEAIQAALSGRRPADARARATAALERYGPDPLLYTLLGRAHVAENEDDHDDAAERSYRRGLDAFPDDLGLLTAYAELCLESDALDRPGRHARGPGLVARVGELAPDSAYVRRLDRISKGIGGIMAATGGGRPSLATPIPLSAAHTQRHDVRTALTTAPNLAEATRLAAEESQQYPYDLRRMIRAETLAALGRPGRRLLVAQVRAPILLVPLALALGALAMIPRSASPLSLWAGAAALLVFLPNRLLGALESRARTRAASRLQPPPADRDPLYSLLPPPPAPGARDAVTLVAAVALGFFALVSPSWLVTSSDPDDPHTTASAPAPASFRGQPLLSAQPAVDGLDSEMAGMWTNAFDTSFAYLYGSMEQLASHGAQPAAYVFGSTGDRLDAPPAVANGTQLGLTESDAAIDDTWDAGPGTAGGRLRCASYASDTEEKGAHTACSWTDSRSYGTVVLNEPGLDHETAAAAAREMRDAILQGPTVRGDA
;
A
#
# COMPACT_ATOMS: atom_id res chain seq x y z
N MET A 1 46.53 -10.62 74.34
CA MET A 1 45.31 -11.44 74.23
C MET A 1 44.38 -10.68 73.33
N GLN A 2 44.32 -11.17 72.08
CA GLN A 2 43.46 -10.86 70.94
C GLN A 2 42.99 -9.41 70.72
N ASP A 3 43.79 -8.81 69.85
CA ASP A 3 43.49 -7.79 68.86
C ASP A 3 42.59 -8.38 67.76
N THR A 4 41.44 -7.76 67.48
CA THR A 4 40.65 -7.98 66.26
C THR A 4 39.94 -6.69 65.87
N ASP A 5 40.69 -5.78 65.26
CA ASP A 5 40.16 -4.84 64.27
C ASP A 5 39.61 -5.66 63.08
N HIS A 6 38.29 -5.61 62.90
CA HIS A 6 37.64 -6.02 61.66
C HIS A 6 37.34 -4.77 60.85
N ASP A 7 38.36 -4.35 60.11
CA ASP A 7 38.25 -3.41 59.00
C ASP A 7 37.36 -4.05 57.91
N LYS A 8 36.09 -3.66 57.89
CA LYS A 8 35.12 -4.00 56.84
C LYS A 8 35.01 -2.81 55.90
N SER A 9 35.74 -2.87 54.79
CA SER A 9 35.38 -2.38 53.44
C SER A 9 36.55 -2.71 52.48
N PRO A 10 36.36 -3.01 51.17
CA PRO A 10 35.20 -2.68 50.33
C PRO A 10 34.72 -3.81 49.38
N GLU A 11 33.42 -4.07 49.32
CA GLU A 11 32.77 -4.92 48.28
C GLU A 11 32.04 -4.08 47.20
N GLU A 12 32.15 -2.75 47.25
CA GLU A 12 31.49 -1.81 46.29
C GLU A 12 32.30 -1.53 45.00
N ALA A 13 33.51 -2.09 44.85
CA ALA A 13 34.38 -1.80 43.70
C ALA A 13 33.94 -2.35 42.31
N PRO A 14 33.27 -3.53 42.18
CA PRO A 14 33.02 -4.11 40.85
C PRO A 14 31.85 -3.47 40.08
N GLU A 15 30.83 -2.92 40.76
CA GLU A 15 29.68 -2.28 40.10
C GLU A 15 30.02 -0.89 39.54
N ALA A 16 30.86 -0.13 40.23
CA ALA A 16 31.29 1.18 39.74
C ALA A 16 32.15 1.08 38.46
N ALA A 17 32.99 0.04 38.37
CA ALA A 17 33.80 -0.23 37.20
C ALA A 17 32.96 -0.64 35.98
N SER A 18 31.93 -1.48 36.17
CA SER A 18 31.05 -1.91 35.07
C SER A 18 30.18 -0.77 34.54
N ALA A 19 29.70 0.13 35.41
CA ALA A 19 28.95 1.32 35.00
C ALA A 19 29.80 2.29 34.16
N GLN A 20 31.07 2.47 34.51
CA GLN A 20 31.99 3.32 33.76
C GLN A 20 32.33 2.73 32.38
N GLU A 21 32.49 1.40 32.30
CA GLU A 21 32.68 0.69 31.03
C GLU A 21 31.43 0.76 30.12
N ALA A 22 30.23 0.66 30.69
CA ALA A 22 28.98 0.80 29.94
C ALA A 22 28.80 2.22 29.38
N ALA A 23 29.13 3.25 30.17
CA ALA A 23 29.11 4.64 29.71
C ALA A 23 30.09 4.88 28.55
N ALA A 24 31.32 4.37 28.66
CA ALA A 24 32.30 4.46 27.58
C ALA A 24 31.85 3.73 26.30
N ALA A 25 31.13 2.60 26.45
CA ALA A 25 30.54 1.90 25.31
C ALA A 25 29.44 2.74 24.63
N ALA A 26 28.55 3.37 25.41
CA ALA A 26 27.52 4.27 24.89
C ALA A 26 28.12 5.46 24.13
N GLU A 27 29.20 6.07 24.65
CA GLU A 27 29.93 7.14 23.95
C GLU A 27 30.53 6.67 22.63
N ALA A 28 31.12 5.48 22.58
CA ALA A 28 31.68 4.92 21.35
C ALA A 28 30.60 4.64 20.29
N ILE A 29 29.41 4.18 20.72
CA ILE A 29 28.25 3.98 19.83
C ILE A 29 27.77 5.34 19.29
N GLN A 30 27.63 6.34 20.15
CA GLN A 30 27.24 7.70 19.77
C GLN A 30 28.25 8.34 18.80
N ALA A 31 29.55 8.10 19.01
CA ALA A 31 30.60 8.51 18.09
C ALA A 31 30.51 7.81 16.73
N ALA A 32 30.16 6.51 16.70
CA ALA A 32 29.92 5.78 15.46
C ALA A 32 28.69 6.32 14.69
N LEU A 33 27.58 6.61 15.40
CA LEU A 33 26.39 7.26 14.81
C LEU A 33 26.73 8.64 14.23
N SER A 34 27.44 9.46 15.00
CA SER A 34 27.87 10.80 14.58
C SER A 34 28.83 10.73 13.37
N GLY A 35 29.68 9.71 13.34
CA GLY A 35 30.58 9.38 12.23
C GLY A 35 29.91 8.68 11.04
N ARG A 36 28.57 8.52 11.03
CA ARG A 36 27.79 7.86 9.97
C ARG A 36 28.22 6.43 9.68
N ARG A 37 28.54 5.68 10.73
CA ARG A 37 28.86 4.25 10.66
C ARG A 37 27.78 3.45 11.39
N PRO A 38 26.54 3.41 10.87
CA PRO A 38 25.41 2.82 11.59
C PRO A 38 25.58 1.31 11.82
N ALA A 39 26.20 0.58 10.89
CA ALA A 39 26.52 -0.83 11.09
C ALA A 39 27.52 -1.07 12.23
N ASP A 40 28.54 -0.21 12.39
CA ASP A 40 29.47 -0.26 13.53
C ASP A 40 28.79 0.12 14.84
N ALA A 41 27.94 1.16 14.82
CA ALA A 41 27.14 1.55 15.96
C ALA A 41 26.22 0.40 16.43
N ARG A 42 25.57 -0.28 15.50
CA ARG A 42 24.73 -1.46 15.76
C ARG A 42 25.52 -2.59 16.37
N ALA A 43 26.64 -2.99 15.75
CA ALA A 43 27.49 -4.07 16.26
C ALA A 43 27.98 -3.78 17.69
N ARG A 44 28.38 -2.54 17.96
CA ARG A 44 28.80 -2.10 19.30
C ARG A 44 27.65 -2.07 20.30
N ALA A 45 26.48 -1.59 19.90
CA ALA A 45 25.30 -1.54 20.77
C ALA A 45 24.82 -2.96 21.14
N THR A 46 24.79 -3.88 20.18
CA THR A 46 24.47 -5.29 20.44
C THR A 46 25.49 -5.90 21.41
N ALA A 47 26.79 -5.74 21.15
CA ALA A 47 27.83 -6.28 22.03
C ALA A 47 27.78 -5.68 23.45
N ALA A 48 27.44 -4.38 23.57
CA ALA A 48 27.28 -3.73 24.86
C ALA A 48 26.07 -4.27 25.63
N LEU A 49 24.92 -4.48 24.97
CA LEU A 49 23.74 -5.11 25.59
C LEU A 49 24.01 -6.55 26.03
N GLU A 50 24.79 -7.32 25.26
CA GLU A 50 25.18 -8.69 25.63
C GLU A 50 26.12 -8.71 26.83
N ARG A 51 27.05 -7.75 26.91
CA ARG A 51 28.07 -7.70 27.97
C ARG A 51 27.58 -7.09 29.27
N TYR A 52 26.84 -5.99 29.20
CA TYR A 52 26.45 -5.20 30.37
C TYR A 52 24.97 -5.41 30.76
N GLY A 53 24.21 -6.11 29.93
CA GLY A 53 22.79 -6.37 30.16
C GLY A 53 21.88 -5.28 29.60
N PRO A 54 20.57 -5.33 29.93
CA PRO A 54 19.59 -4.38 29.44
C PRO A 54 19.86 -2.99 30.03
N ASP A 55 19.93 -1.99 29.16
CA ASP A 55 20.08 -0.58 29.53
C ASP A 55 19.26 0.29 28.56
N PRO A 56 18.48 1.27 29.06
CA PRO A 56 17.58 2.05 28.21
C PRO A 56 18.32 2.90 27.17
N LEU A 57 19.50 3.44 27.52
CA LEU A 57 20.32 4.21 26.58
C LEU A 57 20.88 3.31 25.48
N LEU A 58 21.37 2.11 25.82
CA LEU A 58 21.85 1.15 24.83
C LEU A 58 20.75 0.68 23.87
N TYR A 59 19.53 0.41 24.36
CA TYR A 59 18.40 0.11 23.47
C TYR A 59 18.02 1.30 22.58
N THR A 60 18.04 2.52 23.14
CA THR A 60 17.79 3.75 22.36
C THR A 60 18.82 3.91 21.25
N LEU A 61 20.10 3.71 21.55
CA LEU A 61 21.20 3.82 20.58
C LEU A 61 21.15 2.73 19.52
N LEU A 62 20.80 1.49 19.89
CA LEU A 62 20.62 0.39 18.94
C LEU A 62 19.47 0.68 17.95
N GLY A 63 18.32 1.16 18.46
CA GLY A 63 17.21 1.56 17.61
C GLY A 63 17.60 2.69 16.64
N ARG A 64 18.32 3.71 17.13
CA ARG A 64 18.82 4.81 16.28
C ARG A 64 19.84 4.34 15.23
N ALA A 65 20.66 3.35 15.55
CA ALA A 65 21.59 2.74 14.60
C ALA A 65 20.85 2.07 13.44
N HIS A 66 19.78 1.34 13.75
CA HIS A 66 18.90 0.76 12.74
C HIS A 66 18.21 1.82 11.87
N VAL A 67 17.57 2.83 12.47
CA VAL A 67 16.93 3.92 11.71
C VAL A 67 17.92 4.64 10.78
N ALA A 68 19.17 4.78 11.19
CA ALA A 68 20.21 5.42 10.39
C ALA A 68 20.63 4.64 9.13
N GLU A 69 20.37 3.33 9.04
CA GLU A 69 20.60 2.54 7.81
C GLU A 69 19.50 2.83 6.75
N ASN A 70 18.31 3.29 7.16
CA ASN A 70 17.23 3.77 6.29
C ASN A 70 16.81 2.77 5.20
N GLU A 71 16.72 1.48 5.57
CA GLU A 71 16.14 0.38 4.80
C GLU A 71 14.92 -0.17 5.57
N ASP A 72 13.86 -0.62 4.88
CA ASP A 72 12.55 -0.93 5.50
C ASP A 72 12.63 -2.06 6.55
N ASP A 73 13.54 -3.01 6.38
CA ASP A 73 13.81 -4.11 7.31
C ASP A 73 14.55 -3.64 8.58
N HIS A 74 15.38 -2.60 8.46
CA HIS A 74 16.04 -1.96 9.59
C HIS A 74 15.05 -1.17 10.44
N ASP A 75 14.04 -0.56 9.83
CA ASP A 75 12.95 0.09 10.53
C ASP A 75 12.17 -0.87 11.46
N ASP A 76 11.90 -2.08 10.99
CA ASP A 76 11.29 -3.14 11.82
C ASP A 76 12.22 -3.62 12.94
N ALA A 77 13.54 -3.65 12.69
CA ALA A 77 14.53 -3.98 13.72
C ALA A 77 14.67 -2.87 14.77
N ALA A 78 14.55 -1.60 14.37
CA ALA A 78 14.50 -0.46 15.28
C ALA A 78 13.29 -0.55 16.21
N GLU A 79 12.10 -0.79 15.65
CA GLU A 79 10.87 -0.96 16.42
C GLU A 79 10.98 -2.13 17.42
N ARG A 80 11.52 -3.28 17.00
CA ARG A 80 11.76 -4.40 17.93
C ARG A 80 12.71 -4.03 19.08
N SER A 81 13.76 -3.25 18.79
CA SER A 81 14.73 -2.81 19.79
C SER A 81 14.11 -1.86 20.80
N TYR A 82 13.31 -0.88 20.34
CA TYR A 82 12.60 0.04 21.23
C TYR A 82 11.57 -0.67 22.09
N ARG A 83 10.78 -1.59 21.51
CA ARG A 83 9.78 -2.36 22.27
C ARG A 83 10.42 -3.23 23.33
N ARG A 84 11.49 -3.96 23.00
CA ARG A 84 12.25 -4.75 23.99
C ARG A 84 12.83 -3.86 25.10
N GLY A 85 13.30 -2.66 24.77
CA GLY A 85 13.72 -1.68 25.76
C GLY A 85 12.58 -1.22 26.67
N LEU A 86 11.42 -0.90 26.11
CA LEU A 86 10.23 -0.46 26.85
C LEU A 86 9.59 -1.58 27.68
N ASP A 87 9.74 -2.85 27.28
CA ASP A 87 9.32 -3.99 28.11
C ASP A 87 10.13 -4.05 29.42
N ALA A 88 11.41 -3.64 29.39
CA ALA A 88 12.28 -3.57 30.57
C ALA A 88 12.21 -2.22 31.30
N PHE A 89 12.02 -1.13 30.57
CA PHE A 89 12.05 0.25 31.06
C PHE A 89 10.85 1.04 30.52
N PRO A 90 9.62 0.77 31.00
CA PRO A 90 8.39 1.27 30.39
C PRO A 90 8.22 2.79 30.41
N ASP A 91 8.85 3.46 31.38
CA ASP A 91 8.75 4.91 31.60
C ASP A 91 10.05 5.66 31.25
N ASP A 92 11.00 5.01 30.57
CA ASP A 92 12.21 5.71 30.11
C ASP A 92 11.85 6.72 29.01
N LEU A 93 12.09 8.00 29.31
CA LEU A 93 11.75 9.12 28.42
C LEU A 93 12.53 9.07 27.09
N GLY A 94 13.78 8.58 27.12
CA GLY A 94 14.63 8.48 25.93
C GLY A 94 14.07 7.47 24.92
N LEU A 95 13.74 6.27 25.41
CA LEU A 95 13.14 5.19 24.63
C LEU A 95 11.76 5.57 24.10
N LEU A 96 10.88 6.09 24.96
CA LEU A 96 9.53 6.50 24.56
C LEU A 96 9.59 7.59 23.47
N THR A 97 10.49 8.57 23.63
CA THR A 97 10.66 9.63 22.63
C THR A 97 11.19 9.07 21.33
N ALA A 98 12.26 8.27 21.35
CA ALA A 98 12.85 7.70 20.13
C ALA A 98 11.86 6.79 19.37
N TYR A 99 11.04 6.04 20.10
CA TYR A 99 10.00 5.22 19.49
C TYR A 99 8.85 6.04 18.93
N ALA A 100 8.40 7.07 19.64
CA ALA A 100 7.39 8.00 19.14
C ALA A 100 7.83 8.67 17.84
N GLU A 101 9.11 9.06 17.72
CA GLU A 101 9.68 9.64 16.50
C GLU A 101 9.59 8.67 15.32
N LEU A 102 10.05 7.43 15.50
CA LEU A 102 9.93 6.38 14.48
C LEU A 102 8.47 6.17 14.04
N CYS A 103 7.55 6.08 15.01
CA CYS A 103 6.13 5.88 14.73
C CYS A 103 5.51 7.04 13.96
N LEU A 104 5.78 8.28 14.38
CA LEU A 104 5.24 9.46 13.71
C LEU A 104 5.78 9.59 12.29
N GLU A 105 7.07 9.35 12.08
CA GLU A 105 7.72 9.44 10.76
C GLU A 105 7.31 8.34 9.78
N SER A 106 6.70 7.25 10.27
CA SER A 106 6.26 6.14 9.44
C SER A 106 5.06 6.52 8.57
N ASP A 107 5.06 6.08 7.31
CA ASP A 107 3.94 6.30 6.39
C ASP A 107 2.69 5.56 6.88
N ALA A 108 1.58 6.30 7.01
CA ALA A 108 0.29 5.77 7.45
C ALA A 108 -0.32 4.77 6.46
N LEU A 109 0.07 4.81 5.19
CA LEU A 109 -0.39 3.87 4.16
C LEU A 109 0.43 2.58 4.17
N ASP A 110 1.75 2.69 4.25
CA ASP A 110 2.63 1.51 4.19
C ASP A 110 2.68 0.76 5.54
N ARG A 111 2.66 1.49 6.67
CA ARG A 111 2.80 0.92 8.03
C ARG A 111 1.74 1.50 8.99
N PRO A 112 0.44 1.29 8.73
CA PRO A 112 -0.65 1.92 9.49
C PRO A 112 -0.59 1.61 11.00
N GLY A 113 -0.26 0.37 11.36
CA GLY A 113 -0.18 -0.03 12.76
C GLY A 113 0.94 0.65 13.54
N ARG A 114 2.08 0.94 12.89
CA ARG A 114 3.20 1.65 13.52
C ARG A 114 2.88 3.14 13.66
N HIS A 115 2.32 3.74 12.61
CA HIS A 115 1.87 5.13 12.63
C HIS A 115 0.83 5.39 13.74
N ALA A 116 -0.17 4.50 13.86
CA ALA A 116 -1.24 4.60 14.86
C ALA A 116 -0.75 4.58 16.33
N ARG A 117 0.43 4.01 16.59
CA ARG A 117 1.03 3.99 17.95
C ARG A 117 1.63 5.34 18.36
N GLY A 118 2.02 6.18 17.40
CA GLY A 118 2.70 7.45 17.63
C GLY A 118 1.97 8.37 18.63
N PRO A 119 0.68 8.69 18.42
CA PRO A 119 -0.07 9.55 19.33
C PRO A 119 -0.12 9.06 20.78
N GLY A 120 -0.24 7.75 21.01
CA GLY A 120 -0.26 7.16 22.35
C GLY A 120 1.09 7.33 23.06
N LEU A 121 2.20 7.15 22.34
CA LEU A 121 3.54 7.36 22.89
C LEU A 121 3.81 8.85 23.21
N VAL A 122 3.36 9.76 22.34
CA VAL A 122 3.45 11.22 22.59
C VAL A 122 2.68 11.60 23.84
N ALA A 123 1.46 11.09 24.02
CA ALA A 123 0.67 11.33 25.22
C ALA A 123 1.41 10.83 26.47
N ARG A 124 1.98 9.62 26.42
CA ARG A 124 2.75 9.06 27.54
C ARG A 124 3.97 9.91 27.92
N VAL A 125 4.73 10.40 26.93
CA VAL A 125 5.84 11.33 27.19
C VAL A 125 5.34 12.65 27.81
N GLY A 126 4.19 13.14 27.36
CA GLY A 126 3.54 14.33 27.93
C GLY A 126 3.10 14.16 29.39
N GLU A 127 2.62 12.97 29.76
CA GLU A 127 2.27 12.63 31.14
C GLU A 127 3.50 12.56 32.06
N LEU A 128 4.56 11.89 31.60
CA LEU A 128 5.76 11.64 32.41
C LEU A 128 6.65 12.89 32.56
N ALA A 129 6.72 13.73 31.51
CA ALA A 129 7.57 14.91 31.48
C ALA A 129 6.88 16.10 30.82
N PRO A 130 5.82 16.64 31.45
CA PRO A 130 5.13 17.82 30.94
C PRO A 130 6.12 18.98 30.78
N ASP A 131 5.94 19.77 29.71
CA ASP A 131 6.80 20.93 29.35
C ASP A 131 8.29 20.63 29.13
N SER A 132 8.67 19.36 28.95
CA SER A 132 10.04 18.98 28.62
C SER A 132 10.43 19.34 27.17
N ALA A 133 11.74 19.35 26.90
CA ALA A 133 12.25 19.49 25.53
C ALA A 133 11.81 18.33 24.62
N TYR A 134 11.56 17.14 25.19
CA TYR A 134 11.05 15.97 24.47
C TYR A 134 9.64 16.20 23.93
N VAL A 135 8.73 16.68 24.78
CA VAL A 135 7.35 17.02 24.37
C VAL A 135 7.35 18.08 23.26
N ARG A 136 8.15 19.14 23.41
CA ARG A 136 8.30 20.17 22.35
C ARG A 136 8.89 19.62 21.05
N ARG A 137 9.76 18.61 21.11
CA ARG A 137 10.31 17.94 19.93
C ARG A 137 9.24 17.11 19.22
N LEU A 138 8.50 16.27 19.96
CA LEU A 138 7.43 15.44 19.42
C LEU A 138 6.23 16.26 18.91
N ASP A 139 5.91 17.37 19.55
CA ASP A 139 4.86 18.29 19.10
C ASP A 139 5.22 18.90 17.73
N ARG A 140 6.49 19.24 17.50
CA ARG A 140 6.96 19.69 16.17
C ARG A 140 6.85 18.60 15.10
N ILE A 141 7.14 17.34 15.46
CA ILE A 141 7.08 16.20 14.52
C ILE A 141 5.63 15.79 14.24
N SER A 142 4.74 15.80 15.23
CA SER A 142 3.33 15.47 15.04
C SER A 142 2.58 16.55 14.25
N LYS A 143 2.81 17.84 14.55
CA LYS A 143 2.36 18.97 13.73
C LYS A 143 3.01 18.97 12.35
N GLY A 144 4.20 18.39 12.25
CA GLY A 144 4.85 17.81 11.07
C GLY A 144 3.90 17.23 10.03
N ILE A 145 3.09 16.31 10.53
CA ILE A 145 2.52 15.21 9.75
C ILE A 145 1.00 15.34 9.69
N GLY A 146 0.37 15.88 10.74
CA GLY A 146 -1.07 16.19 10.77
C GLY A 146 -1.53 17.25 9.75
N GLY A 147 -0.61 18.04 9.20
CA GLY A 147 -0.92 19.02 8.14
C GLY A 147 -1.27 18.40 6.79
N ILE A 148 -0.92 17.13 6.55
CA ILE A 148 -1.16 16.45 5.27
C ILE A 148 -2.54 15.75 5.26
N MET A 149 -2.98 15.22 6.40
CA MET A 149 -4.27 14.49 6.52
C MET A 149 -5.48 15.41 6.81
N ALA A 150 -5.28 16.60 7.39
CA ALA A 150 -6.36 17.57 7.60
C ALA A 150 -6.91 18.18 6.28
N ALA A 151 -6.22 17.97 5.15
CA ALA A 151 -6.67 18.42 3.84
C ALA A 151 -7.75 17.51 3.20
N THR A 152 -7.95 16.29 3.71
CA THR A 152 -8.87 15.29 3.12
C THR A 152 -10.06 14.93 4.02
N GLY A 153 -10.09 15.37 5.28
CA GLY A 153 -11.18 15.03 6.22
C GLY A 153 -11.68 16.22 7.04
N GLY A 154 -12.74 16.87 6.55
CA GLY A 154 -13.85 17.52 7.30
C GLY A 154 -13.64 18.45 8.50
N GLY A 155 -12.43 18.64 9.02
CA GLY A 155 -12.13 19.50 10.16
C GLY A 155 -11.70 20.88 9.70
N ARG A 156 -12.37 21.94 10.19
CA ARG A 156 -11.99 23.33 9.89
C ARG A 156 -10.51 23.56 10.26
N PRO A 157 -9.66 24.00 9.32
CA PRO A 157 -8.26 24.25 9.60
C PRO A 157 -8.11 25.47 10.53
N SER A 158 -7.36 25.31 11.61
CA SER A 158 -6.88 26.44 12.40
C SER A 158 -5.78 27.16 11.60
N LEU A 159 -6.09 28.38 11.14
CA LEU A 159 -5.32 29.23 10.22
C LEU A 159 -3.93 29.69 10.73
N ALA A 160 -3.44 29.20 11.86
CA ALA A 160 -2.28 29.79 12.54
C ALA A 160 -1.03 28.90 12.62
N THR A 161 -1.05 27.66 12.11
CA THR A 161 0.10 26.74 12.26
C THR A 161 0.81 26.54 10.92
N PRO A 162 2.10 26.93 10.78
CA PRO A 162 2.86 26.72 9.55
C PRO A 162 3.01 25.23 9.28
N ILE A 163 2.57 24.78 8.10
CA ILE A 163 2.78 23.42 7.59
C ILE A 163 4.30 23.20 7.52
N PRO A 164 4.86 22.22 8.24
CA PRO A 164 6.27 21.91 8.13
C PRO A 164 6.54 21.25 6.78
N LEU A 165 7.44 21.89 6.05
CA LEU A 165 7.74 21.60 4.67
C LEU A 165 8.68 20.39 4.59
N SER A 166 8.41 19.46 3.66
CA SER A 166 9.32 18.34 3.44
C SER A 166 10.73 18.84 3.08
N ALA A 167 11.77 18.11 3.48
CA ALA A 167 13.15 18.45 3.13
C ALA A 167 13.35 18.57 1.62
N ALA A 168 12.64 17.75 0.83
CA ALA A 168 12.63 17.80 -0.62
C ALA A 168 11.96 19.08 -1.15
N HIS A 169 10.84 19.53 -0.56
CA HIS A 169 10.21 20.81 -0.93
C HIS A 169 11.14 21.99 -0.68
N THR A 170 11.74 22.02 0.50
CA THR A 170 12.71 23.06 0.90
C THR A 170 13.91 23.10 -0.07
N GLN A 171 14.50 21.95 -0.34
CA GLN A 171 15.61 21.80 -1.29
C GLN A 171 15.23 22.25 -2.71
N ARG A 172 14.07 21.81 -3.23
CA ARG A 172 13.59 22.20 -4.57
C ARG A 172 13.30 23.68 -4.66
N HIS A 173 12.73 24.27 -3.63
CA HIS A 173 12.49 25.70 -3.56
C HIS A 173 13.81 26.48 -3.61
N ASP A 174 14.79 26.11 -2.78
CA ASP A 174 16.09 26.77 -2.72
C ASP A 174 16.85 26.72 -4.06
N VAL A 175 16.80 25.55 -4.72
CA VAL A 175 17.38 25.35 -6.04
C VAL A 175 16.62 26.16 -7.09
N ARG A 176 15.29 26.17 -7.06
CA ARG A 176 14.48 26.95 -8.01
C ARG A 176 14.77 28.44 -7.87
N THR A 177 14.81 28.96 -6.65
CA THR A 177 15.13 30.37 -6.36
C THR A 177 16.50 30.72 -6.93
N ALA A 178 17.52 29.90 -6.71
CA ALA A 178 18.85 30.11 -7.31
C ALA A 178 18.82 30.08 -8.85
N LEU A 179 18.04 29.16 -9.45
CA LEU A 179 17.89 29.06 -10.91
C LEU A 179 17.10 30.21 -11.54
N THR A 180 16.26 30.90 -10.77
CA THR A 180 15.50 32.09 -11.21
C THR A 180 16.29 33.38 -11.05
N THR A 181 17.15 33.47 -10.04
CA THR A 181 17.97 34.66 -9.80
C THR A 181 19.20 34.71 -10.71
N ALA A 182 19.79 33.56 -11.03
CA ALA A 182 20.96 33.49 -11.91
C ALA A 182 20.56 33.44 -13.39
N PRO A 183 21.38 34.01 -14.30
CA PRO A 183 21.08 34.05 -15.74
C PRO A 183 21.08 32.65 -16.40
N ASN A 184 21.86 31.71 -15.87
CA ASN A 184 21.92 30.34 -16.37
C ASN A 184 22.34 29.35 -15.27
N LEU A 185 22.25 28.04 -15.57
CA LEU A 185 22.56 26.96 -14.63
C LEU A 185 24.03 26.96 -14.18
N ALA A 186 24.96 27.28 -15.08
CA ALA A 186 26.38 27.31 -14.75
C ALA A 186 26.66 28.40 -13.70
N GLU A 187 26.07 29.58 -13.90
CA GLU A 187 26.20 30.71 -12.98
C GLU A 187 25.49 30.43 -11.64
N ALA A 188 24.29 29.83 -11.66
CA ALA A 188 23.62 29.40 -10.44
C ALA A 188 24.48 28.43 -9.62
N THR A 189 25.14 27.50 -10.30
CA THR A 189 26.04 26.51 -9.67
C THR A 189 27.28 27.18 -9.08
N ARG A 190 27.89 28.13 -9.80
CA ARG A 190 29.06 28.90 -9.34
C ARG A 190 28.73 29.70 -8.09
N LEU A 191 27.67 30.50 -8.13
CA LEU A 191 27.23 31.33 -7.00
C LEU A 191 26.86 30.49 -5.77
N ALA A 192 26.15 29.37 -5.96
CA ALA A 192 25.81 28.49 -4.86
C ALA A 192 27.06 27.83 -4.23
N ALA A 193 28.07 27.49 -5.04
CA ALA A 193 29.34 26.96 -4.54
C ALA A 193 30.09 28.01 -3.69
N GLU A 194 30.20 29.25 -4.18
CA GLU A 194 30.82 30.37 -3.46
C GLU A 194 30.10 30.65 -2.14
N GLU A 195 28.78 30.71 -2.14
CA GLU A 195 27.99 30.89 -0.92
C GLU A 195 28.15 29.72 0.06
N SER A 196 28.30 28.48 -0.41
CA SER A 196 28.54 27.34 0.48
C SER A 196 29.93 27.35 1.10
N GLN A 197 30.93 27.90 0.40
CA GLN A 197 32.30 28.06 0.94
C GLN A 197 32.39 29.19 1.96
N GLN A 198 31.62 30.27 1.77
CA GLN A 198 31.54 31.37 2.72
C GLN A 198 30.83 30.97 4.03
N TYR A 199 29.90 30.01 3.95
CA TYR A 199 29.11 29.52 5.08
C TYR A 199 29.19 27.98 5.20
N PRO A 200 30.37 27.40 5.53
CA PRO A 200 30.61 25.95 5.48
C PRO A 200 29.88 25.15 6.58
N TYR A 201 29.19 25.83 7.48
CA TYR A 201 28.35 25.25 8.55
C TYR A 201 26.83 25.35 8.24
N ASP A 202 26.41 25.97 7.13
CA ASP A 202 24.99 26.05 6.73
C ASP A 202 24.62 24.87 5.81
N LEU A 203 23.96 23.87 6.39
CA LEU A 203 23.56 22.65 5.69
C LEU A 203 22.63 22.92 4.49
N ARG A 204 21.69 23.88 4.56
CA ARG A 204 20.79 24.17 3.42
C ARG A 204 21.56 24.75 2.24
N ARG A 205 22.51 25.66 2.48
CA ARG A 205 23.36 26.24 1.42
C ARG A 205 24.21 25.17 0.74
N MET A 206 24.79 24.26 1.52
CA MET A 206 25.54 23.12 0.98
C MET A 206 24.67 22.16 0.18
N ILE A 207 23.47 21.81 0.68
CA ILE A 207 22.52 20.98 -0.07
C ILE A 207 22.19 21.63 -1.41
N ARG A 208 21.90 22.93 -1.42
CA ARG A 208 21.62 23.70 -2.65
C ARG A 208 22.81 23.64 -3.63
N ALA A 209 24.03 23.86 -3.16
CA ALA A 209 25.24 23.80 -3.97
C ALA A 209 25.47 22.41 -4.58
N GLU A 210 25.39 21.35 -3.77
CA GLU A 210 25.54 19.95 -4.24
C GLU A 210 24.45 19.55 -5.24
N THR A 211 23.23 20.05 -5.05
CA THR A 211 22.09 19.78 -5.94
C THR A 211 22.28 20.46 -7.30
N LEU A 212 22.65 21.75 -7.30
CA LEU A 212 22.94 22.50 -8.54
C LEU A 212 24.13 21.90 -9.29
N ALA A 213 25.21 21.53 -8.60
CA ALA A 213 26.35 20.85 -9.19
C ALA A 213 25.97 19.50 -9.82
N ALA A 214 25.06 18.75 -9.20
CA ALA A 214 24.55 17.50 -9.76
C ALA A 214 23.65 17.73 -10.99
N LEU A 215 22.82 18.77 -10.96
CA LEU A 215 21.97 19.18 -12.10
C LEU A 215 22.78 19.76 -13.26
N GLY A 216 23.95 20.36 -13.01
CA GLY A 216 24.88 20.86 -14.02
C GLY A 216 25.57 19.79 -14.86
N ARG A 217 25.46 18.50 -14.48
CA ARG A 217 26.06 17.40 -15.24
C ARG A 217 25.36 17.17 -16.58
N PRO A 218 26.07 16.70 -17.62
CA PRO A 218 25.48 16.40 -18.92
C PRO A 218 24.33 15.39 -18.79
N GLY A 219 23.28 15.56 -19.62
CA GLY A 219 22.10 14.68 -19.63
C GLY A 219 21.02 14.99 -18.58
N ARG A 220 21.16 16.05 -17.77
CA ARG A 220 20.22 16.39 -16.68
C ARG A 220 19.22 17.51 -17.00
N ARG A 221 19.12 17.93 -18.27
CA ARG A 221 18.24 19.04 -18.70
C ARG A 221 16.77 18.83 -18.35
N LEU A 222 16.27 17.59 -18.44
CA LEU A 222 14.89 17.25 -18.07
C LEU A 222 14.63 17.51 -16.58
N LEU A 223 15.57 17.14 -15.71
CA LEU A 223 15.45 17.38 -14.27
C LEU A 223 15.52 18.88 -13.94
N VAL A 224 16.34 19.65 -14.67
CA VAL A 224 16.38 21.11 -14.53
C VAL A 224 15.05 21.75 -14.94
N ALA A 225 14.46 21.29 -16.06
CA ALA A 225 13.15 21.74 -16.50
C ALA A 225 12.07 21.40 -15.47
N GLN A 226 12.11 20.21 -14.89
CA GLN A 226 11.21 19.76 -13.82
C GLN A 226 11.34 20.58 -12.53
N VAL A 227 12.56 20.94 -12.12
CA VAL A 227 12.75 21.81 -10.95
C VAL A 227 12.22 23.22 -11.24
N ARG A 228 12.46 23.77 -12.44
CA ARG A 228 11.96 25.10 -12.84
C ARG A 228 10.45 25.15 -12.95
N ALA A 229 9.84 24.11 -13.51
CA ALA A 229 8.43 24.07 -13.85
C ALA A 229 7.83 22.69 -13.49
N PRO A 230 7.66 22.38 -12.18
CA PRO A 230 7.17 21.07 -11.74
C PRO A 230 5.77 20.76 -12.29
N ILE A 231 4.97 21.80 -12.54
CA ILE A 231 3.61 21.69 -13.04
C ILE A 231 3.57 21.25 -14.51
N LEU A 232 4.61 21.49 -15.32
CA LEU A 232 4.58 21.16 -16.76
C LEU A 232 4.64 19.67 -17.08
N LEU A 233 5.13 18.84 -16.15
CA LEU A 233 5.10 17.38 -16.32
C LEU A 233 3.70 16.80 -16.13
N VAL A 234 2.84 17.46 -15.36
CA VAL A 234 1.45 17.04 -15.14
C VAL A 234 0.64 17.04 -16.44
N PRO A 235 0.51 18.14 -17.22
CA PRO A 235 -0.24 18.12 -18.47
C PRO A 235 0.38 17.21 -19.53
N LEU A 236 1.71 16.99 -19.51
CA LEU A 236 2.34 16.01 -20.39
C LEU A 236 1.94 14.57 -20.01
N ALA A 237 1.90 14.26 -18.72
CA ALA A 237 1.35 13.01 -18.19
C ALA A 237 -0.11 12.83 -18.61
N LEU A 238 -0.92 13.89 -18.45
CA LEU A 238 -2.33 13.91 -18.82
C LEU A 238 -2.53 13.73 -20.31
N ALA A 239 -1.73 14.39 -21.15
CA ALA A 239 -1.81 14.25 -22.60
C ALA A 239 -1.43 12.85 -23.05
N LEU A 240 -0.38 12.25 -22.48
CA LEU A 240 0.03 10.87 -22.79
C LEU A 240 -0.99 9.84 -22.28
N GLY A 241 -1.55 10.05 -21.09
CA GLY A 241 -2.62 9.22 -20.54
C GLY A 241 -3.90 9.31 -21.38
N ALA A 242 -4.30 10.52 -21.78
CA ALA A 242 -5.43 10.73 -22.68
C ALA A 242 -5.18 10.07 -24.04
N LEU A 243 -3.97 10.21 -24.62
CA LEU A 243 -3.62 9.57 -25.89
C LEU A 243 -3.64 8.04 -25.79
N ALA A 244 -3.26 7.48 -24.64
CA ALA A 244 -3.36 6.05 -24.35
C ALA A 244 -4.82 5.55 -24.28
N MET A 245 -5.77 6.41 -23.92
CA MET A 245 -7.20 6.08 -23.90
C MET A 245 -7.87 6.15 -25.29
N ILE A 246 -7.18 6.66 -26.33
CA ILE A 246 -7.80 6.93 -27.64
C ILE A 246 -8.03 5.70 -28.54
N PRO A 247 -7.38 4.51 -28.43
CA PRO A 247 -7.73 3.39 -29.30
C PRO A 247 -8.71 2.40 -28.65
N ARG A 248 -9.99 2.58 -28.97
CA ARG A 248 -11.06 1.60 -28.85
C ARG A 248 -10.91 0.52 -29.94
N SER A 249 -9.91 -0.37 -29.85
CA SER A 249 -9.86 -1.67 -30.58
C SER A 249 -8.49 -2.37 -30.47
N ALA A 250 -8.45 -3.55 -29.84
CA ALA A 250 -7.63 -4.72 -30.18
C ALA A 250 -6.14 -4.53 -30.56
N SER A 251 -5.34 -3.76 -29.82
CA SER A 251 -3.91 -3.59 -30.15
C SER A 251 -2.99 -3.76 -28.93
N PRO A 252 -1.78 -4.36 -29.08
CA PRO A 252 -0.72 -4.43 -28.04
C PRO A 252 -0.23 -3.06 -27.52
N LEU A 253 -0.84 -1.96 -27.98
CA LEU A 253 -0.60 -0.60 -27.52
C LEU A 253 -0.98 -0.35 -26.04
N SER A 254 -1.83 -1.18 -25.41
CA SER A 254 -2.19 -1.00 -23.99
C SER A 254 -1.02 -1.26 -23.02
N LEU A 255 -0.16 -2.25 -23.32
CA LEU A 255 1.08 -2.50 -22.55
C LEU A 255 2.07 -1.34 -22.70
N TRP A 256 2.17 -0.77 -23.92
CA TRP A 256 3.01 0.39 -24.18
C TRP A 256 2.47 1.67 -23.53
N ALA A 257 1.16 1.81 -23.40
CA ALA A 257 0.53 2.88 -22.64
C ALA A 257 0.87 2.80 -21.14
N GLY A 258 0.77 1.61 -20.53
CA GLY A 258 1.20 1.38 -19.15
C GLY A 258 2.69 1.67 -18.93
N ALA A 259 3.53 1.20 -19.85
CA ALA A 259 4.97 1.50 -19.83
C ALA A 259 5.26 3.00 -20.01
N ALA A 260 4.54 3.70 -20.90
CA ALA A 260 4.67 5.13 -21.10
C ALA A 260 4.24 5.93 -19.85
N ALA A 261 3.17 5.51 -19.17
CA ALA A 261 2.75 6.10 -17.90
C ALA A 261 3.83 5.96 -16.81
N LEU A 262 4.47 4.79 -16.71
CA LEU A 262 5.61 4.58 -15.79
C LEU A 262 6.82 5.46 -16.13
N LEU A 263 7.12 5.66 -17.42
CA LEU A 263 8.20 6.53 -17.88
C LEU A 263 8.01 8.00 -17.47
N VAL A 264 6.77 8.44 -17.27
CA VAL A 264 6.47 9.81 -16.77
C VAL A 264 6.88 10.00 -15.30
N PHE A 265 6.90 8.92 -14.50
CA PHE A 265 7.34 8.99 -13.10
C PHE A 265 8.87 8.88 -12.93
N LEU A 266 9.57 8.37 -13.94
CA LEU A 266 11.02 8.17 -13.90
C LEU A 266 11.81 9.46 -13.57
N PRO A 267 11.50 10.65 -14.13
CA PRO A 267 12.18 11.89 -13.76
C PRO A 267 12.02 12.26 -12.28
N ASN A 268 10.82 12.06 -11.70
CA ASN A 268 10.59 12.29 -10.26
C ASN A 268 11.45 11.37 -9.39
N ARG A 269 11.54 10.08 -9.73
CA ARG A 269 12.39 9.12 -9.00
C ARG A 269 13.87 9.47 -9.12
N LEU A 270 14.33 9.81 -10.33
CA LEU A 270 15.70 10.25 -10.58
C LEU A 270 16.05 11.54 -9.83
N LEU A 271 15.13 12.50 -9.77
CA LEU A 271 15.30 13.73 -9.02
C LEU A 271 15.39 13.45 -7.51
N GLY A 272 14.50 12.62 -6.96
CA GLY A 272 14.54 12.23 -5.55
C GLY A 272 15.84 11.51 -5.16
N ALA A 273 16.34 10.61 -6.00
CA ALA A 273 17.62 9.94 -5.79
C ALA A 273 18.81 10.92 -5.85
N LEU A 274 18.77 11.87 -6.79
CA LEU A 274 19.77 12.94 -6.89
C LEU A 274 19.76 13.83 -5.64
N GLU A 275 18.57 14.23 -5.19
CA GLU A 275 18.35 15.07 -4.00
C GLU A 275 18.84 14.38 -2.73
N SER A 276 18.53 13.09 -2.55
CA SER A 276 19.04 12.26 -1.46
C SER A 276 20.57 12.21 -1.47
N ARG A 277 21.18 11.87 -2.60
CA ARG A 277 22.65 11.84 -2.73
C ARG A 277 23.31 13.20 -2.51
N ALA A 278 22.65 14.29 -2.89
CA ALA A 278 23.14 15.66 -2.64
C ALA A 278 23.09 15.97 -1.14
N ARG A 279 22.02 15.57 -0.42
CA ARG A 279 21.93 15.69 1.04
C ARG A 279 23.02 14.89 1.74
N THR A 280 23.25 13.64 1.33
CA THR A 280 24.32 12.81 1.91
C THR A 280 25.69 13.44 1.73
N ARG A 281 26.01 13.93 0.51
CA ARG A 281 27.29 14.60 0.21
C ARG A 281 27.45 15.92 0.95
N ALA A 282 26.43 16.77 0.95
CA ALA A 282 26.45 18.03 1.68
C ALA A 282 26.73 17.77 3.16
N ALA A 283 25.99 16.85 3.75
CA ALA A 283 26.12 16.58 5.17
C ALA A 283 27.43 15.84 5.54
N SER A 284 28.12 15.20 4.59
CA SER A 284 29.48 14.66 4.78
C SER A 284 30.59 15.72 4.74
N ARG A 285 30.32 16.91 4.19
CA ARG A 285 31.28 18.01 4.05
C ARG A 285 31.05 19.12 5.08
N LEU A 286 30.03 18.97 5.93
CA LEU A 286 29.57 20.00 6.85
C LEU A 286 30.63 20.21 7.93
N GLN A 287 31.03 21.46 8.13
CA GLN A 287 31.96 21.81 9.19
C GLN A 287 31.21 22.16 10.48
N PRO A 288 31.78 21.88 11.66
CA PRO A 288 31.20 22.34 12.92
C PRO A 288 31.13 23.87 12.95
N PRO A 289 30.04 24.46 13.47
CA PRO A 289 29.94 25.90 13.60
C PRO A 289 30.97 26.42 14.62
N PRO A 290 31.46 27.67 14.47
CA PRO A 290 32.30 28.29 15.47
C PRO A 290 31.53 28.47 16.79
N ALA A 291 32.24 28.40 17.93
CA ALA A 291 31.67 28.29 19.27
C ALA A 291 30.77 29.46 19.70
N ASP A 292 30.80 30.57 18.96
CA ASP A 292 30.03 31.80 19.16
C ASP A 292 28.76 31.89 18.28
N ARG A 293 28.48 30.90 17.43
CA ARG A 293 27.32 30.87 16.54
C ARG A 293 26.39 29.70 16.84
N ASP A 294 25.10 30.01 16.97
CA ASP A 294 24.05 29.02 17.15
C ASP A 294 23.96 28.10 15.91
N PRO A 295 24.13 26.76 16.04
CA PRO A 295 24.20 25.82 14.91
C PRO A 295 22.97 25.74 14.00
N LEU A 296 21.85 26.34 14.41
CA LEU A 296 20.51 25.95 13.91
C LEU A 296 19.87 26.95 12.94
N TYR A 297 20.46 28.12 12.70
CA TYR A 297 19.88 29.13 11.81
C TYR A 297 20.52 29.12 10.42
N SER A 298 19.80 28.56 9.44
CA SER A 298 20.12 28.80 8.03
C SER A 298 19.76 30.25 7.68
N LEU A 299 20.65 30.92 6.94
CA LEU A 299 20.43 32.30 6.47
C LEU A 299 19.51 32.37 5.24
N LEU A 300 19.10 31.23 4.69
CA LEU A 300 18.12 31.18 3.60
C LEU A 300 16.71 31.40 4.14
N PRO A 301 15.89 32.23 3.47
CA PRO A 301 14.51 32.42 3.90
C PRO A 301 13.77 31.07 3.95
N PRO A 302 12.82 30.89 4.88
CA PRO A 302 11.97 29.71 4.88
C PRO A 302 11.19 29.68 3.57
N PRO A 303 11.01 28.51 2.94
CA PRO A 303 10.17 28.42 1.76
C PRO A 303 8.72 28.78 2.14
N PRO A 304 7.94 29.37 1.22
CA PRO A 304 6.52 29.52 1.45
C PRO A 304 5.85 28.15 1.59
N ALA A 305 4.81 28.08 2.41
CA ALA A 305 3.93 26.92 2.47
C ALA A 305 3.39 26.60 1.05
N PRO A 306 3.20 25.33 0.68
CA PRO A 306 2.58 24.98 -0.60
C PRO A 306 1.23 25.69 -0.69
N GLY A 307 1.03 26.42 -1.79
CA GLY A 307 -0.19 27.18 -1.98
C GLY A 307 -1.37 26.26 -2.28
N ALA A 308 -2.60 26.75 -2.12
CA ALA A 308 -3.81 26.03 -2.56
C ALA A 308 -3.73 25.60 -4.05
N ARG A 309 -2.98 26.35 -4.88
CA ARG A 309 -2.70 26.01 -6.28
C ARG A 309 -1.84 24.75 -6.45
N ASP A 310 -0.87 24.53 -5.56
CA ASP A 310 0.00 23.34 -5.58
C ASP A 310 -0.77 22.10 -5.12
N ALA A 311 -1.66 22.26 -4.14
CA ALA A 311 -2.55 21.19 -3.68
C ALA A 311 -3.58 20.81 -4.75
N VAL A 312 -4.23 21.80 -5.39
CA VAL A 312 -5.22 21.55 -6.46
C VAL A 312 -4.58 20.85 -7.66
N THR A 313 -3.35 21.22 -8.03
CA THR A 313 -2.64 20.57 -9.14
C THR A 313 -2.21 19.14 -8.79
N LEU A 314 -1.78 18.87 -7.56
CA LEU A 314 -1.47 17.52 -7.09
C LEU A 314 -2.73 16.64 -7.07
N VAL A 315 -3.83 17.14 -6.50
CA VAL A 315 -5.12 16.43 -6.41
C VAL A 315 -5.67 16.14 -7.81
N ALA A 316 -5.63 17.12 -8.71
CA ALA A 316 -6.05 16.91 -10.10
C ALA A 316 -5.19 15.85 -10.79
N ALA A 317 -3.86 15.88 -10.60
CA ALA A 317 -2.96 14.89 -11.18
C ALA A 317 -3.21 13.46 -10.65
N VAL A 318 -3.44 13.31 -9.34
CA VAL A 318 -3.74 12.01 -8.71
C VAL A 318 -5.12 11.51 -9.15
N ALA A 319 -6.15 12.35 -9.11
CA ALA A 319 -7.50 11.98 -9.54
C ALA A 319 -7.53 11.55 -11.01
N LEU A 320 -6.78 12.23 -11.87
CA LEU A 320 -6.69 11.88 -13.30
C LEU A 320 -5.81 10.64 -13.56
N GLY A 321 -4.73 10.45 -12.79
CA GLY A 321 -3.94 9.21 -12.85
C GLY A 321 -4.77 8.00 -12.43
N PHE A 322 -5.56 8.14 -11.37
CA PHE A 322 -6.54 7.14 -10.94
C PHE A 322 -7.61 6.92 -12.02
N PHE A 323 -8.15 7.99 -12.60
CA PHE A 323 -9.14 7.89 -13.68
C PHE A 323 -8.56 7.17 -14.90
N ALA A 324 -7.32 7.44 -15.32
CA ALA A 324 -6.67 6.78 -16.45
C ALA A 324 -6.30 5.31 -16.17
N LEU A 325 -6.10 4.93 -14.91
CA LEU A 325 -5.88 3.55 -14.48
C LEU A 325 -7.19 2.74 -14.42
N VAL A 326 -8.27 3.38 -14.01
CA VAL A 326 -9.58 2.72 -13.77
C VAL A 326 -10.51 2.83 -15.00
N SER A 327 -10.34 3.83 -15.87
CA SER A 327 -11.20 4.04 -17.04
C SER A 327 -11.13 2.95 -18.10
N PRO A 328 -9.99 2.25 -18.37
CA PRO A 328 -10.00 1.11 -19.28
C PRO A 328 -10.92 0.00 -18.78
N SER A 329 -10.97 -0.20 -17.47
CA SER A 329 -11.85 -1.20 -16.84
C SER A 329 -13.33 -0.82 -16.93
N TRP A 330 -13.64 0.48 -16.88
CA TRP A 330 -15.00 1.02 -16.98
C TRP A 330 -15.50 1.23 -18.42
N LEU A 331 -14.62 1.38 -19.39
CA LEU A 331 -14.98 1.55 -20.81
C LEU A 331 -15.07 0.21 -21.56
N VAL A 332 -14.50 -0.87 -21.03
CA VAL A 332 -14.75 -2.24 -21.50
C VAL A 332 -16.14 -2.72 -21.06
N THR A 333 -16.69 -2.18 -19.96
CA THR A 333 -18.04 -2.52 -19.45
C THR A 333 -19.17 -1.65 -20.00
N SER A 334 -18.88 -0.53 -20.66
CA SER A 334 -19.93 0.23 -21.38
C SER A 334 -20.23 -0.43 -22.73
N SER A 335 -20.92 -1.57 -22.67
CA SER A 335 -21.66 -2.17 -23.78
C SER A 335 -22.63 -1.13 -24.35
N ASP A 336 -22.76 -1.13 -25.68
CA ASP A 336 -23.67 -0.26 -26.41
C ASP A 336 -25.11 -0.41 -25.85
N PRO A 337 -25.73 0.63 -25.29
CA PRO A 337 -27.07 0.54 -24.70
C PRO A 337 -28.17 0.23 -25.74
N ASP A 338 -27.84 0.30 -27.03
CA ASP A 338 -28.74 0.01 -28.14
C ASP A 338 -28.69 -1.45 -28.64
N ASP A 339 -27.90 -2.35 -28.02
CA ASP A 339 -28.00 -3.80 -28.31
C ASP A 339 -29.12 -4.43 -27.46
N PRO A 340 -30.25 -4.85 -28.06
CA PRO A 340 -31.41 -5.39 -27.35
C PRO A 340 -31.13 -6.73 -26.64
N HIS A 341 -29.94 -7.31 -26.82
CA HIS A 341 -29.54 -8.57 -26.18
C HIS A 341 -28.81 -8.38 -24.84
N THR A 342 -28.53 -7.16 -24.39
CA THR A 342 -27.59 -6.90 -23.28
C THR A 342 -28.22 -6.34 -22.00
N THR A 343 -29.55 -6.12 -21.95
CA THR A 343 -30.20 -5.47 -20.80
C THR A 343 -31.29 -6.28 -20.10
N ALA A 344 -31.67 -7.46 -20.61
CA ALA A 344 -32.58 -8.33 -19.90
C ALA A 344 -31.79 -9.33 -19.06
N SER A 345 -31.92 -9.26 -17.73
CA SER A 345 -31.53 -10.36 -16.83
C SER A 345 -32.05 -11.66 -17.44
N ALA A 346 -31.17 -12.63 -17.65
CA ALA A 346 -31.55 -13.90 -18.26
C ALA A 346 -32.75 -14.46 -17.47
N PRO A 347 -33.84 -14.90 -18.12
CA PRO A 347 -35.01 -15.36 -17.38
C PRO A 347 -34.73 -16.70 -16.71
N ALA A 348 -35.02 -16.80 -15.41
CA ALA A 348 -34.89 -18.03 -14.64
C ALA A 348 -35.99 -19.04 -15.02
N PRO A 349 -35.66 -20.30 -15.30
CA PRO A 349 -36.65 -21.38 -15.36
C PRO A 349 -37.46 -21.47 -14.06
N ALA A 350 -38.79 -21.64 -14.17
CA ALA A 350 -39.66 -21.79 -12.99
C ALA A 350 -39.36 -23.05 -12.17
N SER A 351 -38.80 -24.07 -12.81
CA SER A 351 -38.32 -25.30 -12.19
C SER A 351 -37.10 -25.83 -12.92
N PHE A 352 -36.23 -26.52 -12.20
CA PHE A 352 -35.07 -27.21 -12.77
C PHE A 352 -34.96 -28.60 -12.15
N ARG A 353 -34.89 -29.65 -12.99
CA ARG A 353 -34.89 -31.06 -12.57
C ARG A 353 -36.00 -31.42 -11.57
N GLY A 354 -37.21 -30.86 -11.79
CA GLY A 354 -38.37 -31.08 -10.93
C GLY A 354 -38.37 -30.30 -9.62
N GLN A 355 -37.35 -29.49 -9.35
CA GLN A 355 -37.24 -28.64 -8.17
C GLN A 355 -37.71 -27.22 -8.50
N PRO A 356 -38.56 -26.60 -7.67
CA PRO A 356 -39.05 -25.24 -7.93
C PRO A 356 -37.96 -24.21 -7.65
N LEU A 357 -38.03 -23.07 -8.37
CA LEU A 357 -37.16 -21.92 -8.16
C LEU A 357 -37.48 -21.25 -6.80
N LEU A 358 -36.47 -21.13 -5.94
CA LEU A 358 -36.56 -20.54 -4.61
C LEU A 358 -36.28 -19.03 -4.60
N SER A 359 -35.43 -18.52 -5.51
CA SER A 359 -35.09 -17.10 -5.61
C SER A 359 -36.24 -16.20 -6.08
N ALA A 360 -37.41 -16.76 -6.37
CA ALA A 360 -38.65 -16.01 -6.54
C ALA A 360 -39.37 -15.69 -5.22
N GLN A 361 -38.83 -16.11 -4.06
CA GLN A 361 -39.40 -15.86 -2.74
C GLN A 361 -38.68 -14.73 -1.98
N PRO A 362 -39.42 -13.78 -1.34
CA PRO A 362 -38.85 -12.58 -0.70
C PRO A 362 -37.80 -12.81 0.41
N ALA A 363 -37.72 -14.02 0.98
CA ALA A 363 -36.75 -14.35 2.03
C ALA A 363 -35.35 -14.66 1.48
N VAL A 364 -35.23 -14.96 0.18
CA VAL A 364 -33.97 -15.33 -0.48
C VAL A 364 -33.24 -14.08 -1.04
N ASP A 365 -33.94 -12.97 -1.26
CA ASP A 365 -33.36 -11.69 -1.75
C ASP A 365 -32.19 -11.18 -0.88
N GLY A 366 -32.19 -11.46 0.42
CA GLY A 366 -31.10 -11.08 1.33
C GLY A 366 -29.83 -11.93 1.15
N LEU A 367 -30.00 -13.23 0.91
CA LEU A 367 -28.92 -14.20 0.67
C LEU A 367 -28.37 -14.08 -0.75
N ASP A 368 -29.24 -13.79 -1.71
CA ASP A 368 -28.88 -13.40 -3.07
C ASP A 368 -28.03 -12.12 -3.05
N SER A 369 -28.31 -11.13 -2.20
CA SER A 369 -27.57 -9.85 -2.25
C SER A 369 -26.08 -9.94 -1.84
N GLU A 370 -25.73 -10.71 -0.80
CA GLU A 370 -24.34 -10.84 -0.34
C GLU A 370 -23.56 -11.83 -1.18
N MET A 371 -24.16 -12.99 -1.48
CA MET A 371 -23.51 -14.02 -2.28
C MET A 371 -23.44 -13.59 -3.74
N ALA A 372 -24.51 -13.05 -4.35
CA ALA A 372 -24.38 -12.43 -5.67
C ALA A 372 -23.37 -11.27 -5.59
N GLY A 373 -23.46 -10.36 -4.62
CA GLY A 373 -22.51 -9.24 -4.50
C GLY A 373 -21.02 -9.65 -4.49
N MET A 374 -20.68 -10.79 -3.90
CA MET A 374 -19.30 -11.31 -3.89
C MET A 374 -18.83 -11.80 -5.28
N TRP A 375 -19.73 -12.35 -6.10
CA TRP A 375 -19.39 -12.97 -7.38
C TRP A 375 -19.77 -12.13 -8.61
N THR A 376 -20.72 -11.19 -8.47
CA THR A 376 -21.36 -10.46 -9.57
C THR A 376 -20.83 -9.05 -9.80
N ASN A 377 -20.09 -8.48 -8.84
CA ASN A 377 -19.42 -7.19 -9.02
C ASN A 377 -18.41 -7.17 -10.19
N ALA A 378 -18.10 -8.33 -10.77
CA ALA A 378 -17.23 -8.49 -11.94
C ALA A 378 -17.96 -8.48 -13.30
N PHE A 379 -19.30 -8.56 -13.35
CA PHE A 379 -20.03 -8.74 -14.62
C PHE A 379 -21.34 -7.94 -14.70
N ASP A 380 -21.56 -7.24 -15.81
CA ASP A 380 -22.67 -6.28 -15.98
C ASP A 380 -24.07 -6.91 -16.04
N THR A 381 -24.21 -8.17 -16.46
CA THR A 381 -25.50 -8.93 -16.45
C THR A 381 -25.35 -10.30 -15.81
N SER A 382 -25.16 -10.28 -14.50
CA SER A 382 -25.07 -11.49 -13.68
C SER A 382 -26.45 -12.09 -13.35
N PHE A 383 -26.45 -13.39 -13.06
CA PHE A 383 -27.61 -14.09 -12.53
C PHE A 383 -27.19 -15.10 -11.46
N ALA A 384 -28.12 -15.37 -10.53
CA ALA A 384 -28.02 -16.42 -9.52
C ALA A 384 -29.42 -17.01 -9.26
N TYR A 385 -29.53 -18.34 -9.22
CA TYR A 385 -30.78 -19.07 -9.05
C TYR A 385 -30.58 -20.24 -8.08
N LEU A 386 -31.51 -20.38 -7.14
CA LEU A 386 -31.56 -21.47 -6.19
C LEU A 386 -32.78 -22.34 -6.49
N TYR A 387 -32.59 -23.66 -6.57
CA TYR A 387 -33.67 -24.62 -6.80
C TYR A 387 -33.75 -25.62 -5.64
N GLY A 388 -34.96 -25.86 -5.15
CA GLY A 388 -35.18 -26.79 -4.03
C GLY A 388 -36.48 -26.49 -3.28
N SER A 389 -36.58 -26.94 -2.03
CA SER A 389 -37.70 -26.61 -1.15
C SER A 389 -37.23 -25.76 0.05
N MET A 390 -38.13 -24.92 0.58
CA MET A 390 -37.87 -24.18 1.82
C MET A 390 -37.67 -25.10 3.03
N GLU A 391 -38.32 -26.26 3.03
CA GLU A 391 -38.16 -27.28 4.08
C GLU A 391 -36.73 -27.84 4.09
N GLN A 392 -36.18 -28.10 2.89
CA GLN A 392 -34.78 -28.52 2.74
C GLN A 392 -33.86 -27.44 3.29
N LEU A 393 -33.98 -26.17 2.88
CA LEU A 393 -33.13 -25.08 3.38
C LEU A 393 -33.28 -24.79 4.89
N ALA A 394 -34.45 -25.07 5.47
CA ALA A 394 -34.71 -24.83 6.90
C ALA A 394 -34.04 -25.88 7.81
N SER A 395 -33.64 -27.04 7.27
CA SER A 395 -32.90 -28.03 8.03
C SER A 395 -31.42 -27.63 8.16
N HIS A 396 -30.90 -27.57 9.39
CA HIS A 396 -29.52 -27.14 9.65
C HIS A 396 -28.52 -27.99 8.86
N GLY A 397 -27.79 -27.34 7.94
CA GLY A 397 -26.74 -27.95 7.12
C GLY A 397 -27.20 -28.48 5.76
N ALA A 398 -28.48 -28.32 5.39
CA ALA A 398 -28.96 -28.75 4.09
C ALA A 398 -28.73 -27.69 3.00
N GLN A 399 -28.14 -28.15 1.91
CA GLN A 399 -27.92 -27.39 0.69
C GLN A 399 -29.19 -27.37 -0.18
N PRO A 400 -29.39 -26.36 -1.05
CA PRO A 400 -30.44 -26.42 -2.08
C PRO A 400 -30.24 -27.65 -2.98
N ALA A 401 -31.24 -28.08 -3.72
CA ALA A 401 -31.08 -29.20 -4.66
C ALA A 401 -30.13 -28.84 -5.82
N ALA A 402 -30.20 -27.58 -6.28
CA ALA A 402 -29.24 -27.03 -7.22
C ALA A 402 -29.04 -25.53 -7.02
N TYR A 403 -27.85 -25.04 -7.37
CA TYR A 403 -27.53 -23.63 -7.41
C TYR A 403 -26.90 -23.29 -8.77
N VAL A 404 -27.36 -22.21 -9.39
CA VAL A 404 -26.92 -21.79 -10.73
C VAL A 404 -26.50 -20.34 -10.65
N PHE A 405 -25.32 -20.00 -11.16
CA PHE A 405 -24.88 -18.61 -11.19
C PHE A 405 -24.01 -18.36 -12.41
N GLY A 406 -23.92 -17.11 -12.84
CA GLY A 406 -23.16 -16.76 -14.02
C GLY A 406 -23.44 -15.36 -14.50
N SER A 407 -23.17 -15.13 -15.77
CA SER A 407 -23.54 -13.91 -16.45
C SER A 407 -23.75 -14.13 -17.94
N THR A 408 -24.64 -13.34 -18.52
CA THR A 408 -24.78 -13.18 -19.97
C THR A 408 -23.90 -12.02 -20.48
N GLY A 409 -23.80 -11.87 -21.79
CA GLY A 409 -23.09 -10.76 -22.45
C GLY A 409 -22.05 -11.21 -23.47
N ASP A 410 -21.55 -10.26 -24.27
CA ASP A 410 -20.51 -10.54 -25.26
C ASP A 410 -19.21 -10.97 -24.58
N ARG A 411 -18.76 -12.18 -24.91
CA ARG A 411 -17.57 -12.83 -24.36
C ARG A 411 -16.66 -13.39 -25.44
N LEU A 412 -16.63 -12.76 -26.62
CA LEU A 412 -15.76 -13.17 -27.74
C LEU A 412 -14.26 -13.32 -27.35
N ASP A 413 -13.81 -12.63 -26.29
CA ASP A 413 -12.42 -12.67 -25.80
C ASP A 413 -12.23 -13.43 -24.46
N ALA A 414 -13.22 -14.18 -23.96
CA ALA A 414 -13.08 -14.89 -22.69
C ALA A 414 -11.95 -15.94 -22.77
N PRO A 415 -10.91 -15.85 -21.91
CA PRO A 415 -9.80 -16.77 -21.99
C PRO A 415 -10.25 -18.20 -21.69
N PRO A 416 -9.64 -19.22 -22.33
CA PRO A 416 -9.86 -20.64 -22.08
C PRO A 416 -9.97 -21.05 -20.60
N ALA A 417 -9.21 -20.36 -19.75
CA ALA A 417 -9.10 -20.62 -18.32
C ALA A 417 -10.36 -20.23 -17.53
N VAL A 418 -11.28 -19.44 -18.08
CA VAL A 418 -12.52 -19.04 -17.39
C VAL A 418 -13.40 -20.28 -17.09
N ALA A 419 -13.41 -21.28 -17.97
CA ALA A 419 -14.08 -22.56 -17.72
C ALA A 419 -13.49 -23.35 -16.54
N ASN A 420 -12.26 -23.03 -16.12
CA ASN A 420 -11.61 -23.62 -14.95
C ASN A 420 -11.90 -22.84 -13.65
N GLY A 421 -12.65 -21.73 -13.72
CA GLY A 421 -12.92 -20.86 -12.57
C GLY A 421 -13.53 -21.61 -11.38
N THR A 422 -14.39 -22.59 -11.64
CA THR A 422 -14.97 -23.44 -10.59
C THR A 422 -13.95 -24.35 -9.92
N GLN A 423 -12.97 -24.89 -10.66
CA GLN A 423 -11.91 -25.68 -10.04
C GLN A 423 -11.05 -24.82 -9.10
N LEU A 424 -10.78 -23.57 -9.50
CA LEU A 424 -10.06 -22.61 -8.66
C LEU A 424 -10.87 -22.28 -7.40
N GLY A 425 -12.15 -21.95 -7.54
CA GLY A 425 -13.04 -21.67 -6.40
C GLY A 425 -13.19 -22.84 -5.44
N LEU A 426 -13.30 -24.08 -5.96
CA LEU A 426 -13.35 -25.28 -5.13
C LEU A 426 -12.06 -25.49 -4.33
N THR A 427 -10.90 -25.25 -4.97
CA THR A 427 -9.59 -25.32 -4.30
C THR A 427 -9.45 -24.28 -3.19
N GLU A 428 -10.02 -23.08 -3.36
CA GLU A 428 -10.01 -22.02 -2.35
C GLU A 428 -11.00 -22.27 -1.19
N SER A 429 -12.03 -23.09 -1.42
CA SER A 429 -13.05 -23.44 -0.41
C SER A 429 -12.70 -24.66 0.45
N ASP A 430 -11.46 -25.16 0.37
CA ASP A 430 -11.01 -26.41 1.00
C ASP A 430 -11.83 -27.65 0.57
N ALA A 431 -12.51 -27.60 -0.58
CA ALA A 431 -13.25 -28.75 -1.11
C ALA A 431 -12.30 -29.77 -1.75
N ALA A 432 -12.49 -31.05 -1.42
CA ALA A 432 -11.77 -32.13 -2.06
C ALA A 432 -12.37 -32.42 -3.44
N ILE A 433 -11.63 -32.12 -4.51
CA ILE A 433 -12.02 -32.44 -5.87
C ILE A 433 -11.75 -33.93 -6.13
N ASP A 434 -12.81 -34.69 -6.40
CA ASP A 434 -12.73 -36.13 -6.62
C ASP A 434 -12.41 -36.48 -8.08
N ASP A 435 -13.05 -35.80 -9.03
CA ASP A 435 -12.82 -35.97 -10.47
C ASP A 435 -13.10 -34.68 -11.24
N THR A 436 -12.48 -34.55 -12.42
CA THR A 436 -12.77 -33.46 -13.37
C THR A 436 -12.84 -33.98 -14.80
N TRP A 437 -13.82 -33.53 -15.58
CA TRP A 437 -13.96 -33.94 -16.97
C TRP A 437 -14.44 -32.80 -17.86
N ASP A 438 -14.02 -32.85 -19.13
CA ASP A 438 -14.56 -32.00 -20.19
C ASP A 438 -15.75 -32.70 -20.83
N ALA A 439 -16.87 -32.00 -20.96
CA ALA A 439 -18.07 -32.50 -21.60
C ALA A 439 -18.30 -31.79 -22.94
N GLY A 440 -18.92 -32.50 -23.88
CA GLY A 440 -19.36 -31.89 -25.13
C GLY A 440 -20.31 -30.72 -24.83
N PRO A 441 -20.12 -29.53 -25.43
CA PRO A 441 -20.94 -28.35 -25.13
C PRO A 441 -22.35 -28.43 -25.73
N GLY A 442 -22.69 -29.46 -26.51
CA GLY A 442 -23.97 -29.56 -27.21
C GLY A 442 -24.08 -28.58 -28.39
N THR A 443 -25.31 -28.25 -28.77
CA THR A 443 -25.63 -27.48 -29.99
C THR A 443 -25.30 -26.00 -29.92
N ALA A 444 -25.21 -25.41 -28.72
CA ALA A 444 -24.88 -24.00 -28.57
C ALA A 444 -23.37 -23.69 -28.74
N GLY A 445 -22.53 -24.72 -28.85
CA GLY A 445 -21.07 -24.55 -28.92
C GLY A 445 -20.47 -24.05 -27.61
N GLY A 446 -19.20 -23.62 -27.65
CA GLY A 446 -18.45 -23.21 -26.47
C GLY A 446 -17.74 -24.38 -25.78
N ARG A 447 -17.61 -24.30 -24.46
CA ARG A 447 -16.95 -25.32 -23.62
C ARG A 447 -17.80 -25.59 -22.40
N LEU A 448 -17.74 -26.83 -21.93
CA LEU A 448 -18.40 -27.28 -20.70
C LEU A 448 -17.42 -28.17 -19.95
N ARG A 449 -17.10 -27.77 -18.71
CA ARG A 449 -16.19 -28.52 -17.84
C ARG A 449 -16.87 -28.77 -16.51
N CYS A 450 -16.73 -29.97 -15.98
CA CYS A 450 -17.36 -30.38 -14.75
C CYS A 450 -16.33 -30.90 -13.75
N ALA A 451 -16.66 -30.81 -12.47
CA ALA A 451 -15.92 -31.36 -11.37
C ALA A 451 -16.87 -31.97 -10.34
N SER A 452 -16.56 -33.17 -9.87
CA SER A 452 -17.20 -33.76 -8.69
C SER A 452 -16.35 -33.45 -7.46
N TYR A 453 -16.98 -33.12 -6.35
CA TYR A 453 -16.29 -32.72 -5.14
C TYR A 453 -17.12 -33.01 -3.89
N ALA A 454 -16.45 -32.97 -2.74
CA ALA A 454 -17.05 -33.10 -1.43
C ALA A 454 -16.29 -32.22 -0.42
N SER A 455 -16.98 -31.78 0.65
CA SER A 455 -16.28 -31.26 1.83
C SER A 455 -15.65 -32.40 2.64
N ASP A 456 -14.75 -32.07 3.57
CA ASP A 456 -14.10 -33.04 4.47
C ASP A 456 -15.07 -33.90 5.29
N THR A 457 -16.32 -33.44 5.45
CA THR A 457 -17.36 -34.11 6.23
C THR A 457 -18.35 -34.92 5.37
N GLU A 458 -18.22 -34.87 4.04
CA GLU A 458 -19.16 -35.48 3.11
C GLU A 458 -18.56 -36.70 2.39
N GLU A 459 -19.42 -37.53 1.81
CA GLU A 459 -18.97 -38.63 0.96
C GLU A 459 -18.41 -38.11 -0.38
N LYS A 460 -17.44 -38.81 -0.95
CA LYS A 460 -16.85 -38.48 -2.25
C LYS A 460 -17.92 -38.33 -3.32
N GLY A 461 -17.84 -37.25 -4.10
CA GLY A 461 -18.82 -36.92 -5.14
C GLY A 461 -20.20 -36.55 -4.59
N ALA A 462 -20.27 -35.99 -3.37
CA ALA A 462 -21.49 -35.44 -2.81
C ALA A 462 -22.09 -34.33 -3.68
N HIS A 463 -21.24 -33.57 -4.36
CA HIS A 463 -21.61 -32.45 -5.22
C HIS A 463 -20.97 -32.56 -6.59
N THR A 464 -21.64 -31.97 -7.59
CA THR A 464 -21.08 -31.81 -8.93
C THR A 464 -21.28 -30.38 -9.42
N ALA A 465 -20.21 -29.72 -9.83
CA ALA A 465 -20.26 -28.39 -10.43
C ALA A 465 -19.83 -28.43 -11.90
N CYS A 466 -20.66 -27.92 -12.79
CA CYS A 466 -20.44 -27.86 -14.22
C CYS A 466 -20.48 -26.41 -14.71
N SER A 467 -19.37 -25.95 -15.28
CA SER A 467 -19.21 -24.61 -15.82
C SER A 467 -19.18 -24.59 -17.33
N TRP A 468 -19.97 -23.71 -17.92
CA TRP A 468 -19.93 -23.45 -19.35
C TRP A 468 -19.33 -22.07 -19.64
N THR A 469 -18.71 -21.96 -20.82
CA THR A 469 -18.34 -20.67 -21.41
C THR A 469 -18.55 -20.72 -22.91
N ASP A 470 -19.25 -19.72 -23.42
CA ASP A 470 -19.43 -19.48 -24.85
C ASP A 470 -19.30 -17.97 -25.14
N SER A 471 -19.53 -17.56 -26.39
CA SER A 471 -19.39 -16.16 -26.79
C SER A 471 -20.47 -15.24 -26.23
N ARG A 472 -21.51 -15.78 -25.58
CA ARG A 472 -22.69 -15.04 -25.09
C ARG A 472 -22.95 -15.21 -23.60
N SER A 473 -22.32 -16.20 -22.96
CA SER A 473 -22.56 -16.51 -21.56
C SER A 473 -21.43 -17.29 -20.90
N TYR A 474 -21.41 -17.17 -19.59
CA TYR A 474 -20.68 -18.01 -18.66
C TYR A 474 -21.63 -18.36 -17.54
N GLY A 475 -21.54 -19.58 -17.04
CA GLY A 475 -22.19 -19.91 -15.79
C GLY A 475 -21.73 -21.24 -15.25
N THR A 476 -22.15 -21.50 -14.03
CA THR A 476 -21.89 -22.72 -13.29
C THR A 476 -23.20 -23.23 -12.72
N VAL A 477 -23.48 -24.52 -12.94
CA VAL A 477 -24.53 -25.26 -12.25
C VAL A 477 -23.87 -26.14 -11.20
N VAL A 478 -24.26 -25.99 -9.95
CA VAL A 478 -23.92 -26.89 -8.84
C VAL A 478 -25.13 -27.77 -8.55
N LEU A 479 -24.92 -29.08 -8.56
CA LEU A 479 -25.90 -30.11 -8.29
C LEU A 479 -25.52 -30.81 -6.99
N ASN A 480 -26.36 -30.70 -5.97
CA ASN A 480 -26.14 -31.29 -4.65
C ASN A 480 -26.84 -32.66 -4.59
N GLU A 481 -26.47 -33.53 -5.53
CA GLU A 481 -26.97 -34.90 -5.67
C GLU A 481 -25.78 -35.86 -5.68
N PRO A 482 -25.61 -36.68 -4.63
CA PRO A 482 -24.49 -37.60 -4.54
C PRO A 482 -24.46 -38.63 -5.66
N GLY A 483 -23.27 -38.89 -6.20
CA GLY A 483 -23.05 -39.99 -7.15
C GLY A 483 -23.65 -39.78 -8.54
N LEU A 484 -23.87 -38.52 -8.94
CA LEU A 484 -24.35 -38.17 -10.27
C LEU A 484 -23.34 -38.60 -11.34
N ASP A 485 -23.78 -39.32 -12.37
CA ASP A 485 -22.90 -39.70 -13.46
C ASP A 485 -22.54 -38.49 -14.36
N HIS A 486 -21.39 -38.61 -15.05
CA HIS A 486 -20.79 -37.51 -15.82
C HIS A 486 -21.71 -36.95 -16.91
N GLU A 487 -22.49 -37.81 -17.58
CA GLU A 487 -23.35 -37.37 -18.67
C GLU A 487 -24.64 -36.75 -18.14
N THR A 488 -25.22 -37.28 -17.07
CA THR A 488 -26.38 -36.66 -16.41
C THR A 488 -26.05 -35.26 -15.89
N ALA A 489 -24.89 -35.08 -15.25
CA ALA A 489 -24.42 -33.77 -14.81
C ALA A 489 -24.22 -32.78 -15.97
N ALA A 490 -23.55 -33.23 -17.04
CA ALA A 490 -23.32 -32.42 -18.22
C ALA A 490 -24.63 -32.06 -18.96
N ALA A 491 -25.57 -33.00 -19.07
CA ALA A 491 -26.87 -32.77 -19.67
C ALA A 491 -27.69 -31.73 -18.89
N ALA A 492 -27.68 -31.80 -17.56
CA ALA A 492 -28.34 -30.81 -16.70
C ALA A 492 -27.74 -29.39 -16.88
N ALA A 493 -26.41 -29.28 -17.00
CA ALA A 493 -25.77 -28.00 -17.25
C ALA A 493 -26.10 -27.43 -18.65
N ARG A 494 -26.17 -28.28 -19.68
CA ARG A 494 -26.60 -27.87 -21.03
C ARG A 494 -28.05 -27.40 -21.03
N GLU A 495 -28.95 -28.14 -20.37
CA GLU A 495 -30.38 -27.79 -20.24
C GLU A 495 -30.54 -26.41 -19.59
N MET A 496 -29.85 -26.18 -18.48
CA MET A 496 -29.89 -24.90 -17.77
C MET A 496 -29.35 -23.75 -18.63
N ARG A 497 -28.19 -23.92 -19.27
CA ARG A 497 -27.63 -22.93 -20.18
C ARG A 497 -28.62 -22.61 -21.30
N ASP A 498 -29.17 -23.63 -21.96
CA ASP A 498 -30.06 -23.44 -23.08
C ASP A 498 -31.35 -22.72 -22.64
N ALA A 499 -31.87 -23.01 -21.44
CA ALA A 499 -33.03 -22.32 -20.88
C ALA A 499 -32.75 -20.83 -20.56
N ILE A 500 -31.56 -20.54 -20.01
CA ILE A 500 -31.08 -19.17 -19.75
C ILE A 500 -30.91 -18.38 -21.06
N LEU A 501 -30.37 -19.02 -22.10
CA LEU A 501 -30.07 -18.36 -23.39
C LEU A 501 -31.28 -18.22 -24.33
N GLN A 502 -32.23 -19.16 -24.29
CA GLN A 502 -33.38 -19.16 -25.21
C GLN A 502 -34.58 -18.37 -24.66
N GLY A 503 -34.57 -18.04 -23.37
CA GLY A 503 -35.70 -17.43 -22.69
C GLY A 503 -36.92 -18.36 -22.58
N PRO A 504 -37.99 -17.97 -21.86
CA PRO A 504 -39.24 -18.70 -21.92
C PRO A 504 -39.71 -18.63 -23.38
N THR A 505 -39.62 -19.75 -24.08
CA THR A 505 -40.39 -19.93 -25.29
C THR A 505 -41.84 -19.79 -24.86
N VAL A 506 -42.43 -18.62 -25.16
CA VAL A 506 -43.88 -18.48 -25.15
C VAL A 506 -44.36 -19.46 -26.21
N ARG A 507 -44.61 -20.71 -25.80
CA ARG A 507 -45.45 -21.62 -26.54
C ARG A 507 -46.78 -20.89 -26.64
N GLY A 508 -47.02 -20.27 -27.79
CA GLY A 508 -48.35 -19.87 -28.17
C GLY A 508 -49.17 -21.13 -28.23
N ASP A 509 -49.90 -21.42 -27.16
CA ASP A 509 -51.03 -22.32 -27.21
C ASP A 509 -52.03 -21.70 -28.20
N ALA A 510 -52.15 -22.35 -29.35
CA ALA A 510 -53.16 -22.12 -30.37
C ALA A 510 -54.32 -23.10 -30.18
#